data_AF-A0A2M7XPJ5-F1
#
_entry.id   AF-A0A2M7XPJ5-F1
#
_cell.length_a   1.000
_cell.length_b   1.000
_cell.length_c   1.000
_cell.angle_alpha   90.00
_cell.angle_beta   90.00
_cell.angle_gamma   90.00
#
_symmetry.space_group_name_H-M   'P 1'
#
loop_
_entity.id
_entity.type
_entity.pdbx_description
1 polymer ?
#
loop_
_entity_poly.entity_id
_entity_poly.type
_entity_poly.pdbx_seq_one_letter_code
_entity_poly.pdbx_strand_id
1 'polypeptide(L)'
;YRDFIADTKYKIIYSDKNDIKNGISQNDLYQMISYAIRFNVQDVLLLYPNTLKSRDFGSNQFTITDKLALEKQINISSYQLPIIKYELFDNEVDYKNIELSVLFDRLCSDLKTRITNIFNAKAS
;
A
#
# COMPACT_ATOMS: atom_id res chain seq x y z
N TYR A 1 -2.58 -22.33 4.35
CA TYR A 1 -2.06 -21.02 4.79
C TYR A 1 -1.43 -20.36 3.59
N ARG A 2 -1.74 -19.09 3.33
CA ARG A 2 -1.17 -18.32 2.23
C ARG A 2 -0.18 -17.33 2.84
N ASP A 3 1.08 -17.44 2.44
CA ASP A 3 2.14 -16.57 2.94
C ASP A 3 2.18 -15.30 2.09
N PHE A 4 2.42 -14.16 2.75
CA PHE A 4 2.49 -12.86 2.11
C PHE A 4 3.76 -12.15 2.54
N ILE A 5 4.38 -11.41 1.62
CA ILE A 5 5.38 -10.40 1.97
C ILE A 5 4.72 -9.03 1.80
N ALA A 6 4.60 -8.28 2.89
CA ALA A 6 4.09 -6.91 2.86
C ALA A 6 5.21 -5.93 3.21
N ASP A 7 5.35 -4.86 2.43
CA ASP A 7 6.30 -3.78 2.68
C ASP A 7 5.59 -2.42 2.64
N THR A 8 5.88 -1.57 3.62
CA THR A 8 5.33 -0.22 3.70
C THR A 8 6.34 0.79 3.19
N LYS A 9 5.95 1.59 2.19
CA LYS A 9 6.82 2.64 1.63
C LYS A 9 6.17 4.01 1.79
N TYR A 10 6.93 4.99 2.27
CA TYR A 10 6.50 6.39 2.29
C TYR A 10 6.89 7.07 0.97
N LYS A 11 6.10 6.84 -0.09
CA LYS A 11 6.30 7.44 -1.41
C LYS A 11 4.95 7.83 -2.02
N ILE A 12 4.92 8.94 -2.76
CA ILE A 12 3.73 9.35 -3.52
C ILE A 12 3.69 8.48 -4.78
N ILE A 13 2.64 7.67 -4.91
CA ILE A 13 2.38 6.93 -6.14
C ILE A 13 1.54 7.80 -7.06
N TYR A 14 2.03 8.05 -8.28
CA TYR A 14 1.23 8.65 -9.34
C TYR A 14 0.64 7.54 -10.21
N SER A 15 -0.68 7.45 -10.27
CA SER A 15 -1.35 6.64 -11.28
C SER A 15 -1.29 7.37 -12.62
N ASP A 16 -0.18 7.23 -13.36
CA ASP A 16 -0.17 7.58 -14.77
C ASP A 16 -0.86 6.45 -15.54
N LYS A 17 -1.91 6.76 -16.31
CA LYS A 17 -2.68 5.77 -17.07
C LYS A 17 -1.83 5.03 -18.11
N ASN A 18 -0.67 5.59 -18.48
CA ASN A 18 0.27 4.99 -19.43
C ASN A 18 1.38 4.19 -18.75
N ASP A 19 1.49 4.20 -17.41
CA ASP A 19 2.50 3.45 -16.69
C ASP A 19 1.97 2.09 -16.25
N ILE A 20 2.50 1.02 -16.86
CA ILE A 20 2.22 -0.38 -16.50
C ILE A 20 2.49 -0.63 -15.00
N LYS A 21 3.45 0.09 -14.41
CA LYS A 21 3.85 0.00 -13.00
C LYS A 21 3.05 0.93 -12.10
N ASN A 22 2.18 1.77 -12.67
CA ASN A 22 1.29 2.69 -12.00
C ASN A 22 1.97 3.48 -10.88
N GLY A 23 3.16 4.02 -11.13
CA GLY A 23 3.91 4.86 -10.20
C GLY A 23 4.75 4.13 -9.15
N ILE A 24 4.79 2.79 -9.16
CA ILE A 24 5.70 2.03 -8.28
C ILE A 24 7.13 2.14 -8.80
N SER A 25 8.06 2.49 -7.90
CA SER A 25 9.48 2.57 -8.24
C SER A 25 10.02 1.20 -8.66
N GLN A 26 10.74 1.15 -9.77
CA GLN A 26 11.37 -0.07 -10.29
C GLN A 26 12.35 -0.70 -9.27
N ASN A 27 13.06 0.10 -8.48
CA ASN A 27 13.97 -0.42 -7.46
C ASN A 27 13.22 -1.13 -6.33
N ASP A 28 12.10 -0.55 -5.86
CA ASP A 28 11.26 -1.17 -4.84
C ASP A 28 10.66 -2.48 -5.35
N LEU A 29 10.24 -2.50 -6.61
CA LEU A 29 9.70 -3.67 -7.27
C LEU A 29 10.72 -4.82 -7.31
N TYR A 30 11.95 -4.57 -7.76
CA TYR A 30 12.99 -5.59 -7.79
C TYR A 30 13.42 -6.05 -6.41
N GLN A 31 13.44 -5.15 -5.42
CA GLN A 31 13.69 -5.52 -4.03
C GLN A 31 12.63 -6.52 -3.55
N MET A 32 11.35 -6.25 -3.83
CA MET A 32 10.28 -7.13 -3.39
C MET A 32 10.23 -8.46 -4.13
N ILE A 33 10.51 -8.48 -5.44
CA ILE A 33 10.67 -9.71 -6.21
C ILE A 33 11.80 -10.56 -5.62
N SER A 34 12.93 -9.94 -5.27
CA SER A 34 14.06 -10.64 -4.67
C SER A 34 13.68 -11.30 -3.33
N TYR A 35 12.87 -10.62 -2.51
CA TYR A 35 12.34 -11.21 -1.28
C TYR A 35 11.35 -12.35 -1.54
N ALA A 36 10.42 -12.16 -2.48
CA ALA A 36 9.45 -13.19 -2.88
C ALA A 36 10.15 -14.48 -3.34
N ILE A 37 11.16 -14.36 -4.20
CA ILE A 37 11.97 -15.49 -4.66
C ILE A 37 12.72 -16.13 -3.48
N ARG A 38 13.41 -15.32 -2.66
CA ARG A 38 14.21 -15.80 -1.53
C ARG A 38 13.41 -16.61 -0.52
N PHE A 39 12.16 -16.22 -0.27
CA PHE A 39 11.29 -16.88 0.70
C PHE A 39 10.25 -17.81 0.04
N ASN A 40 10.30 -17.99 -1.28
CA ASN A 40 9.34 -18.78 -2.05
C ASN A 40 7.88 -18.36 -1.79
N VAL A 41 7.63 -17.05 -1.69
CA VAL A 41 6.30 -16.45 -1.51
C VAL A 41 5.82 -15.89 -2.84
N GLN A 42 4.56 -16.13 -3.19
CA GLN A 42 3.98 -15.69 -4.47
C GLN A 42 3.26 -14.35 -4.37
N ASP A 43 2.82 -13.95 -3.19
CA ASP A 43 2.00 -12.76 -3.02
C ASP A 43 2.77 -11.65 -2.27
N VAL A 44 2.97 -10.56 -2.99
CA VAL A 44 3.63 -9.36 -2.49
C VAL A 44 2.60 -8.24 -2.37
N LEU A 45 2.59 -7.57 -1.22
CA LEU A 45 1.78 -6.40 -0.95
C LEU A 45 2.68 -5.18 -0.74
N LEU A 46 2.41 -4.11 -1.48
CA LEU A 46 3.06 -2.82 -1.31
C LEU A 46 2.06 -1.83 -0.73
N LEU A 47 2.36 -1.31 0.46
CA LEU A 47 1.47 -0.43 1.21
C LEU A 47 2.03 0.99 1.21
N TYR A 48 1.24 1.94 0.74
CA TYR A 48 1.65 3.34 0.59
C TYR A 48 0.70 4.25 1.35
N PRO A 49 1.14 5.43 1.80
CA PRO A 49 0.22 6.45 2.29
C PRO A 49 -0.71 6.92 1.15
N ASN A 50 -1.91 7.35 1.52
CA ASN A 50 -2.74 8.19 0.66
C ASN A 50 -2.04 9.51 0.30
N THR A 51 -2.59 10.23 -0.68
CA THR A 51 -1.98 11.46 -1.20
C THR A 51 -2.86 12.67 -0.90
N LEU A 52 -2.26 13.86 -0.83
CA LEU A 52 -3.01 15.11 -0.68
C LEU A 52 -3.88 15.46 -1.90
N LYS A 53 -3.62 14.85 -3.06
CA LYS A 53 -4.27 15.19 -4.34
C LYS A 53 -5.60 14.47 -4.57
N SER A 54 -5.83 13.34 -3.91
CA SER A 54 -7.04 12.53 -4.04
C SER A 54 -7.45 11.98 -2.69
N ARG A 55 -8.74 12.04 -2.37
CA ARG A 55 -9.34 11.41 -1.18
C ARG A 55 -9.72 9.95 -1.42
N ASP A 56 -9.71 9.50 -2.67
CA ASP A 56 -9.96 8.11 -3.02
C ASP A 56 -8.68 7.29 -2.81
N PHE A 57 -8.81 6.20 -2.05
CA PHE A 57 -7.69 5.28 -1.84
C PHE A 57 -7.53 4.35 -3.05
N GLY A 58 -6.53 4.62 -3.87
CA GLY A 58 -6.16 3.76 -4.98
C GLY A 58 -5.71 2.38 -4.52
N SER A 59 -5.98 1.38 -5.36
CA SER A 59 -5.37 0.06 -5.31
C SER A 59 -5.01 -0.38 -6.71
N ASN A 60 -3.94 -1.16 -6.83
CA ASN A 60 -3.51 -1.70 -8.10
C ASN A 60 -3.02 -3.14 -7.95
N GLN A 61 -3.10 -3.92 -9.02
CA GLN A 61 -2.62 -5.28 -9.06
C GLN A 61 -2.05 -5.59 -10.43
N PHE A 62 -0.88 -6.22 -10.44
CA PHE A 62 -0.28 -6.78 -11.64
C PHE A 62 0.51 -8.04 -11.26
N THR A 63 0.80 -8.88 -12.26
CA THR A 63 1.54 -10.12 -12.08
C THR A 63 2.85 -10.04 -12.84
N ILE A 64 3.94 -10.49 -12.20
CA ILE A 64 5.24 -10.67 -12.84
C ILE A 64 5.54 -12.15 -12.93
N THR A 65 5.86 -12.61 -14.13
CA THR A 65 6.32 -13.98 -14.35
C THR A 65 7.84 -14.01 -14.27
N ASP A 66 8.38 -14.80 -13.35
CA ASP A 66 9.80 -15.11 -13.30
C ASP A 66 10.13 -16.16 -14.36
N LYS A 67 10.77 -15.74 -15.45
CA LYS A 67 11.19 -16.62 -16.54
C LYS A 67 12.39 -17.50 -16.18
N LEU A 68 13.12 -17.19 -15.10
CA LEU A 68 14.30 -17.94 -14.66
C LEU A 68 13.93 -19.03 -13.65
N ALA A 69 12.84 -18.84 -12.89
CA ALA A 69 12.38 -19.78 -11.87
C ALA A 69 11.16 -20.61 -12.31
N LEU A 70 11.29 -21.35 -13.42
CA LEU A 70 10.25 -22.30 -13.90
C LEU A 70 8.86 -21.65 -14.09
N GLU A 71 8.82 -20.43 -14.62
CA GLU A 71 7.57 -19.67 -14.88
C GLU A 71 6.72 -19.37 -13.63
N LYS A 72 7.31 -19.38 -12.43
CA LYS A 72 6.60 -18.99 -11.22
C LYS A 72 6.05 -17.57 -11.34
N GLN A 73 4.78 -17.41 -11.03
CA GLN A 73 4.10 -16.11 -11.02
C GLN A 73 4.20 -15.49 -9.63
N ILE A 74 4.65 -14.24 -9.59
CA ILE A 74 4.65 -13.39 -8.40
C ILE A 74 3.56 -12.34 -8.61
N ASN A 75 2.54 -12.38 -7.76
CA ASN A 75 1.45 -11.42 -7.76
C ASN A 75 1.85 -10.22 -6.91
N ILE A 76 1.76 -9.03 -7.48
CA ILE A 76 2.12 -7.80 -6.79
C ILE A 76 0.88 -6.92 -6.74
N SER A 77 0.48 -6.58 -5.52
CA SER A 77 -0.66 -5.69 -5.28
C SER A 77 -0.20 -4.49 -4.49
N SER A 78 -0.60 -3.29 -4.90
CA SER A 78 -0.34 -2.06 -4.16
C SER A 78 -1.63 -1.44 -3.63
N TYR A 79 -1.56 -0.89 -2.42
CA TYR A 79 -2.69 -0.28 -1.76
C TYR A 79 -2.28 1.03 -1.11
N GLN A 80 -3.08 2.08 -1.31
CA GLN A 80 -2.99 3.29 -0.50
C GLN A 80 -3.72 3.08 0.83
N LEU A 81 -3.18 3.60 1.91
CA LEU A 81 -3.69 3.50 3.28
C LEU A 81 -4.03 4.89 3.83
N PRO A 82 -5.03 5.01 4.73
CA PRO A 82 -5.38 6.26 5.40
C PRO A 82 -4.32 6.64 6.44
N ILE A 83 -3.28 7.34 6.00
CA ILE A 83 -2.17 7.81 6.84
C ILE A 83 -2.24 9.32 7.06
N ILE A 84 -2.72 10.06 6.06
CA ILE A 84 -2.83 11.52 6.11
C ILE A 84 -4.22 11.93 6.60
N LYS A 85 -4.25 12.72 7.67
CA LYS A 85 -5.45 13.39 8.20
C LYS A 85 -5.66 14.72 7.48
N TYR A 86 -6.55 14.76 6.49
CA TYR A 86 -6.77 15.93 5.64
C TYR A 86 -7.27 17.15 6.42
N GLU A 87 -8.03 16.92 7.49
CA GLU A 87 -8.64 17.96 8.31
C GLU A 87 -7.61 18.85 9.03
N LEU A 88 -6.36 18.39 9.15
CA LEU A 88 -5.27 19.19 9.70
C LEU A 88 -4.80 20.32 8.77
N PHE A 89 -5.14 20.21 7.48
CA PHE A 89 -4.79 21.21 6.47
C PHE A 89 -5.93 22.19 6.20
N ASP A 90 -7.09 21.99 6.84
CA ASP A 90 -8.21 22.91 6.76
C ASP A 90 -7.96 24.05 7.78
N ASN A 91 -7.86 25.29 7.26
CA ASN A 91 -7.41 26.47 8.04
C ASN A 91 -8.37 26.93 9.16
N GLU A 92 -9.48 26.23 9.37
CA GLU A 92 -10.58 26.69 10.22
C GLU A 92 -10.60 26.07 11.63
N VAL A 93 -9.71 25.12 11.92
CA VAL A 93 -9.74 24.37 13.20
C VAL A 93 -8.44 24.55 13.99
N ASP A 94 -8.55 25.03 15.24
CA ASP A 94 -7.42 25.10 16.17
C ASP A 94 -7.25 23.77 16.92
N TYR A 95 -6.14 23.08 16.64
CA TYR A 95 -5.81 21.78 17.23
C TYR A 95 -4.82 21.87 18.41
N LYS A 96 -4.41 23.06 18.86
CA LYS A 96 -3.31 23.24 19.83
C LYS A 96 -3.48 22.53 21.18
N ASN A 97 -4.72 22.30 21.61
CA ASN A 97 -5.04 21.71 22.91
C ASN A 97 -5.68 20.32 22.81
N ILE A 98 -5.59 19.67 21.64
CA ILE A 98 -6.14 18.33 21.42
C ILE A 98 -5.00 17.33 21.47
N GLU A 99 -5.14 16.27 22.28
CA GLU A 99 -4.16 15.19 22.31
C GLU A 99 -4.08 14.47 20.96
N LEU A 100 -2.87 14.12 20.53
CA LEU A 100 -2.64 13.44 19.26
C LEU A 100 -3.36 12.08 19.18
N SER A 101 -3.46 11.35 20.29
CA SER A 101 -4.26 10.12 20.41
C SER A 101 -5.69 10.37 19.94
N VAL A 102 -6.38 11.30 20.60
CA VAL A 102 -7.77 11.67 20.30
C VAL A 102 -7.90 12.18 18.85
N LEU A 103 -6.94 12.98 18.41
CA LEU A 103 -6.93 13.55 17.07
C LEU A 103 -6.84 12.48 15.97
N PHE A 104 -6.10 11.39 16.21
CA PHE A 104 -5.85 10.32 15.24
C PHE A 104 -6.65 9.04 15.47
N ASP A 105 -7.44 8.93 16.54
CA ASP A 105 -8.19 7.72 16.91
C ASP A 105 -9.02 7.16 15.74
N ARG A 106 -9.79 8.02 15.07
CA ARG A 106 -10.59 7.63 13.91
C ARG A 106 -9.70 7.14 12.76
N LEU A 107 -8.62 7.86 12.45
CA LEU A 107 -7.72 7.50 11.36
C LEU A 107 -7.05 6.14 11.63
N CYS A 108 -6.64 5.89 12.87
CA CYS A 108 -6.12 4.60 13.31
C CYS A 108 -7.15 3.46 13.16
N SER A 109 -8.43 3.72 13.49
CA SER A 109 -9.52 2.76 13.28
C SER A 109 -9.74 2.46 11.79
N ASP A 110 -9.75 3.48 10.95
CA ASP A 110 -9.92 3.36 9.50
C ASP A 110 -8.74 2.60 8.88
N LEU A 111 -7.52 2.88 9.33
CA LEU A 111 -6.30 2.16 8.94
C LEU A 111 -6.38 0.68 9.27
N LYS A 112 -6.75 0.33 10.51
CA LYS A 112 -6.92 -1.06 10.95
C LYS A 112 -7.96 -1.79 10.11
N THR A 113 -9.10 -1.16 9.88
CA THR A 113 -10.20 -1.71 9.07
C THR A 113 -9.74 -1.97 7.65
N ARG A 114 -9.08 -0.99 7.03
CA ARG A 114 -8.62 -1.12 5.65
C ARG A 114 -7.55 -2.20 5.48
N ILE A 115 -6.55 -2.25 6.38
CA ILE A 115 -5.52 -3.30 6.37
C ILE A 115 -6.18 -4.68 6.49
N THR A 116 -7.09 -4.85 7.45
CA THR A 116 -7.82 -6.11 7.66
C THR A 116 -8.57 -6.53 6.41
N ASN A 117 -9.27 -5.60 5.75
CA ASN A 117 -9.99 -5.88 4.51
C ASN A 117 -9.06 -6.30 3.37
N ILE A 118 -7.90 -5.65 3.23
CA ILE A 118 -6.89 -6.00 2.20
C ILE A 118 -6.40 -7.44 2.39
N PHE A 119 -6.02 -7.82 3.62
CA PHE A 119 -5.50 -9.16 3.89
C PHE A 119 -6.60 -10.23 3.78
N ASN A 120 -7.82 -9.96 4.25
CA ASN A 120 -8.95 -10.88 4.12
C ASN A 120 -9.33 -11.14 2.65
N ALA A 121 -9.32 -10.10 1.81
CA ALA A 121 -9.60 -10.23 0.38
C ALA A 121 -8.55 -11.06 -0.37
N LYS A 122 -7.33 -11.19 0.16
CA LYS A 122 -6.25 -12.03 -0.42
C LYS A 122 -6.21 -13.44 0.16
N ALA A 123 -6.78 -13.66 1.34
CA ALA A 123 -6.89 -14.97 1.97
C ALA A 123 -8.08 -15.81 1.45
N SER A 124 -9.04 -15.16 0.81
CA SER A 124 -10.21 -15.77 0.15
C SER A 124 -9.86 -16.24 -1.26
#